data_AF-A0A7Z9GBZ1-F1
#
_entry.id   AF-A0A7Z9GBZ1-F1
#
_cell.length_a   1.000
_cell.length_b   1.000
_cell.length_c   1.000
_cell.angle_alpha   90.00
_cell.angle_beta   90.00
_cell.angle_gamma   90.00
#
_symmetry.space_group_name_H-M   'P 1'
#
loop_
_entity.id
_entity.type
_entity.pdbx_description
1 polymer ?
#
loop_
_entity_poly.entity_id
_entity_poly.type
_entity_poly.pdbx_seq_one_letter_code
_entity_poly.pdbx_strand_id
1 'polypeptide(L)'
;MTIGSNWKLQLESEVAMILGETDLGASPDAEQHQVMQLAGAFRADLNGPLGGVGFTALFASGDNNLGDDKQTGFKADSNFDMGMLLFPYVIAAQTARAPVTAANPDLVGVPAQDRERIPTRGSVTNTWAFFPKAWVRPLDGLELYAGALMALSNVDNADPFNTRLAGGDPRNAVNEDPGSYYGTEFDLGLRYSALLWGTTLQLGVEGAVLLPGSALGLTDMIMGGRAMAVYQF
;
A
#
# COMPACT_ATOMS: atom_id res chain seq x y z
N MET A 1 -22.92 0.48 -15.66
CA MET A 1 -23.92 -0.37 -16.35
C MET A 1 -25.00 -0.76 -15.35
N THR A 2 -26.28 -0.63 -15.69
CA THR A 2 -27.37 -1.10 -14.80
C THR A 2 -27.63 -2.58 -15.05
N ILE A 3 -27.72 -3.39 -13.99
CA ILE A 3 -28.04 -4.82 -14.07
C ILE A 3 -29.40 -5.02 -13.39
N GLY A 4 -30.44 -5.39 -14.16
CA GLY A 4 -31.82 -5.41 -13.63
C GLY A 4 -32.35 -4.01 -13.28
N SER A 5 -33.37 -3.92 -12.43
CA SER A 5 -34.04 -2.64 -12.12
C SER A 5 -33.33 -1.79 -11.06
N ASN A 6 -32.56 -2.40 -10.14
CA ASN A 6 -32.07 -1.71 -8.93
C ASN A 6 -30.57 -1.92 -8.64
N TRP A 7 -29.81 -2.58 -9.52
CA TRP A 7 -28.37 -2.78 -9.32
C TRP A 7 -27.55 -2.00 -10.34
N LYS A 8 -26.44 -1.41 -9.87
CA LYS A 8 -25.49 -0.66 -10.68
C LYS A 8 -24.12 -1.28 -10.57
N LEU A 9 -23.59 -1.73 -11.71
CA LEU A 9 -22.19 -2.12 -11.86
C LEU A 9 -21.35 -0.91 -12.27
N GLN A 10 -20.29 -0.66 -11.53
CA GLN A 10 -19.24 0.32 -11.83
C GLN A 10 -17.92 -0.43 -12.02
N LEU A 11 -17.18 -0.06 -13.06
CA LEU A 11 -15.89 -0.63 -13.40
C LEU A 11 -14.94 0.53 -13.68
N GLU A 12 -13.76 0.50 -13.07
CA GLU A 12 -12.70 1.49 -13.23
C GLU A 12 -11.38 0.75 -13.41
N SER A 13 -10.52 1.25 -14.29
CA SER A 13 -9.18 0.71 -14.47
C SER A 13 -8.20 1.79 -14.87
N GLU A 14 -6.98 1.72 -14.36
CA GLU A 14 -5.89 2.63 -14.68
C GLU A 14 -4.60 1.84 -14.88
N VAL A 15 -3.74 2.28 -15.80
CA VAL A 15 -2.40 1.72 -16.02
C VAL A 15 -1.43 2.88 -16.18
N ALA A 16 -0.32 2.82 -15.46
CA ALA A 16 0.75 3.80 -15.53
C ALA A 16 2.08 3.11 -15.83
N MET A 17 2.87 3.71 -16.71
CA MET A 17 4.21 3.23 -17.05
C MET A 17 5.17 4.42 -17.06
N ILE A 18 6.33 4.25 -16.44
CA ILE A 18 7.41 5.25 -16.41
C ILE A 18 8.63 4.61 -17.06
N LEU A 19 9.10 5.22 -18.15
CA LEU A 19 10.25 4.78 -18.94
C LEU A 19 11.25 5.92 -19.08
N GLY A 20 12.54 5.62 -19.07
CA GLY A 20 13.58 6.60 -19.37
C GLY A 20 14.92 6.24 -18.73
N GLU A 21 15.74 7.26 -18.53
CA GLU A 21 17.01 7.17 -17.83
C GLU A 21 17.11 8.32 -16.82
N THR A 22 17.82 8.10 -15.71
CA THR A 22 18.03 9.12 -14.68
C THR A 22 19.41 8.98 -14.06
N ASP A 23 19.99 10.11 -13.66
CA ASP A 23 21.18 10.20 -12.81
C ASP A 23 20.83 10.16 -11.31
N LEU A 24 19.53 10.11 -10.96
CA LEU A 24 19.03 10.09 -9.59
C LEU A 24 18.75 8.65 -9.16
N GLY A 25 19.70 8.02 -8.46
CA GLY A 25 19.58 6.64 -7.99
C GLY A 25 20.14 6.41 -6.59
N ALA A 26 19.73 5.30 -5.97
CA ALA A 26 20.21 4.89 -4.65
C ALA A 26 21.59 4.21 -4.68
N SER A 27 22.15 4.00 -5.88
CA SER A 27 23.45 3.38 -6.10
C SER A 27 24.54 4.43 -6.36
N PRO A 28 25.66 4.42 -5.62
CA PRO A 28 26.84 5.20 -5.97
C PRO A 28 27.67 4.53 -7.08
N ASP A 29 27.36 3.29 -7.43
CA ASP A 29 28.15 2.47 -8.37
C ASP A 29 27.72 2.65 -9.84
N ALA A 30 26.57 3.28 -10.08
CA ALA A 30 26.06 3.60 -11.41
C ALA A 30 25.77 5.11 -11.53
N GLU A 31 26.40 5.77 -12.50
CA GLU A 31 26.14 7.20 -12.79
C GLU A 31 24.77 7.43 -13.44
N GLN A 32 24.24 6.43 -14.13
CA GLN A 32 22.96 6.50 -14.85
C GLN A 32 22.17 5.21 -14.62
N HIS A 33 20.87 5.35 -14.44
CA HIS A 33 19.93 4.26 -14.17
C HIS A 33 18.84 4.22 -15.24
N GLN A 34 18.55 3.03 -15.75
CA GLN A 34 17.42 2.77 -16.64
C GLN A 34 16.13 2.67 -15.82
N VAL A 35 15.15 3.51 -16.13
CA VAL A 35 13.86 3.53 -15.45
C VAL A 35 12.86 2.71 -16.26
N MET A 36 12.27 1.70 -15.63
CA MET A 36 11.15 0.94 -16.19
C MET A 36 10.20 0.51 -15.06
N GLN A 37 9.18 1.32 -14.81
CA GLN A 37 8.21 1.10 -13.73
C GLN A 37 6.83 0.91 -14.32
N LEU A 38 6.04 0.00 -13.75
CA LEU A 38 4.70 -0.35 -14.23
C LEU A 38 3.75 -0.49 -13.05
N ALA A 39 2.55 0.05 -13.20
CA ALA A 39 1.45 -0.20 -12.29
C ALA A 39 0.12 -0.31 -13.03
N GLY A 40 -0.81 -1.01 -12.41
CA GLY A 40 -2.20 -1.08 -12.85
C GLY A 40 -3.13 -1.19 -11.67
N ALA A 41 -4.27 -0.53 -11.74
CA ALA A 41 -5.35 -0.62 -10.76
C ALA A 41 -6.65 -1.02 -11.48
N PHE A 42 -7.46 -1.83 -10.80
CA PHE A 42 -8.77 -2.25 -11.27
C PHE A 42 -9.75 -2.21 -10.11
N ARG A 43 -10.94 -1.66 -10.33
CA ARG A 43 -12.03 -1.65 -9.35
C ARG A 43 -13.33 -2.08 -10.01
N ALA A 44 -14.07 -2.93 -9.32
CA ALA A 44 -15.39 -3.37 -9.72
C ALA A 44 -16.35 -3.33 -8.53
N ASP A 45 -17.41 -2.54 -8.63
CA ASP A 45 -18.41 -2.39 -7.58
C ASP A 45 -19.81 -2.71 -8.09
N LEU A 46 -20.51 -3.58 -7.37
CA LEU A 46 -21.92 -3.90 -7.58
C LEU A 46 -22.75 -3.29 -6.45
N ASN A 47 -23.47 -2.23 -6.78
CA ASN A 47 -24.26 -1.42 -5.84
C ASN A 47 -25.75 -1.70 -5.98
N GLY A 48 -26.44 -1.93 -4.85
CA GLY A 48 -27.89 -2.05 -4.74
C GLY A 48 -28.47 -1.07 -3.72
N PRO A 49 -29.79 -1.11 -3.47
CA PRO A 49 -30.46 -0.16 -2.59
C PRO A 49 -30.07 -0.30 -1.11
N LEU A 50 -29.80 -1.53 -0.65
CA LEU A 50 -29.49 -1.82 0.76
C LEU A 50 -28.01 -2.10 1.02
N GLY A 51 -27.14 -1.95 0.03
CA GLY A 51 -25.73 -2.34 0.16
C GLY A 51 -25.08 -2.68 -1.17
N GLY A 52 -23.95 -3.37 -1.11
CA GLY A 52 -23.20 -3.77 -2.29
C GLY A 52 -21.94 -4.55 -1.95
N VAL A 53 -21.27 -4.99 -3.00
CA VAL A 53 -19.97 -5.65 -2.93
C VAL A 53 -19.03 -4.97 -3.90
N GLY A 54 -17.76 -4.91 -3.54
CA GLY A 54 -16.71 -4.28 -4.32
C GLY A 54 -15.45 -5.13 -4.31
N PHE A 55 -14.63 -4.92 -5.31
CA PHE A 55 -13.32 -5.54 -5.41
C PHE A 55 -12.36 -4.52 -6.00
N THR A 56 -11.22 -4.32 -5.34
CA THR A 56 -10.11 -3.52 -5.86
C THR A 56 -8.89 -4.40 -5.98
N ALA A 57 -8.22 -4.37 -7.13
CA ALA A 57 -6.93 -4.99 -7.33
C ALA A 57 -5.91 -3.94 -7.76
N LEU A 58 -4.66 -4.07 -7.31
CA LEU A 58 -3.58 -3.20 -7.70
C LEU A 58 -2.29 -4.01 -7.90
N PHE A 59 -1.60 -3.71 -8.98
CA PHE A 59 -0.25 -4.14 -9.26
C PHE A 59 0.67 -2.92 -9.28
N ALA A 60 1.80 -3.02 -8.59
CA ALA A 60 2.89 -2.05 -8.66
C ALA A 60 4.21 -2.82 -8.73
N SER A 61 5.01 -2.55 -9.77
CA SER A 61 6.31 -3.18 -9.95
C SER A 61 7.22 -2.89 -8.75
N GLY A 62 8.07 -3.85 -8.45
CA GLY A 62 9.06 -3.76 -7.37
C GLY A 62 10.46 -3.77 -7.92
N ASP A 63 11.41 -3.49 -7.05
CA ASP A 63 12.84 -3.49 -7.33
C ASP A 63 13.55 -4.39 -6.32
N ASN A 64 14.23 -5.44 -6.79
CA ASN A 64 14.93 -6.38 -5.92
C ASN A 64 16.42 -6.05 -5.76
N ASN A 65 16.93 -5.04 -6.48
CA ASN A 65 18.33 -4.70 -6.45
C ASN A 65 18.55 -3.19 -6.66
N LEU A 66 18.39 -2.42 -5.58
CA LEU A 66 18.60 -0.97 -5.59
C LEU A 66 20.06 -0.52 -5.86
N GLY A 67 20.99 -1.47 -6.03
CA GLY A 67 22.40 -1.20 -6.27
C GLY A 67 22.83 -1.30 -7.74
N ASP A 68 21.98 -1.80 -8.64
CA ASP A 68 22.31 -1.88 -10.07
C ASP A 68 21.93 -0.61 -10.85
N ASP A 69 22.13 -0.66 -12.17
CA ASP A 69 21.83 0.40 -13.11
C ASP A 69 20.34 0.45 -13.51
N LYS A 70 19.44 -0.13 -12.72
CA LYS A 70 18.00 -0.17 -13.01
C LYS A 70 17.17 0.39 -11.87
N GLN A 71 16.05 0.99 -12.25
CA GLN A 71 15.05 1.49 -11.32
C GLN A 71 13.66 1.03 -11.77
N THR A 72 13.19 -0.04 -11.14
CA THR A 72 11.99 -0.77 -11.55
C THR A 72 10.83 -0.66 -10.56
N GLY A 73 11.08 -0.15 -9.36
CA GLY A 73 10.07 0.01 -8.32
C GLY A 73 9.10 1.16 -8.58
N PHE A 74 7.83 0.85 -8.86
CA PHE A 74 6.75 1.84 -8.97
C PHE A 74 6.19 2.18 -7.59
N LYS A 75 5.91 3.45 -7.33
CA LYS A 75 5.21 3.90 -6.10
C LYS A 75 3.88 4.56 -6.48
N ALA A 76 2.77 3.93 -6.12
CA ALA A 76 1.45 4.53 -6.27
C ALA A 76 1.28 5.73 -5.33
N ASP A 77 0.25 6.55 -5.58
CA ASP A 77 -0.11 7.62 -4.64
C ASP A 77 -0.37 7.03 -3.24
N SER A 78 0.20 7.63 -2.19
CA SER A 78 0.03 7.18 -0.80
C SER A 78 -1.41 7.26 -0.31
N ASN A 79 -2.27 8.01 -1.00
CA ASN A 79 -3.69 8.15 -0.69
C ASN A 79 -4.57 7.15 -1.46
N PHE A 80 -3.98 6.24 -2.24
CA PHE A 80 -4.76 5.17 -2.88
C PHE A 80 -5.37 4.27 -1.80
N ASP A 81 -6.70 4.16 -1.77
CA ASP A 81 -7.45 3.45 -0.74
C ASP A 81 -7.25 1.92 -0.84
N MET A 82 -6.29 1.39 -0.08
CA MET A 82 -5.97 -0.03 -0.02
C MET A 82 -5.61 -0.46 1.41
N GLY A 83 -6.63 -0.76 2.20
CA GLY A 83 -6.47 -1.11 3.62
C GLY A 83 -6.14 0.08 4.52
N MET A 84 -6.20 -0.13 5.83
CA MET A 84 -5.93 0.88 6.85
C MET A 84 -4.53 0.80 7.44
N LEU A 85 -3.95 -0.39 7.59
CA LEU A 85 -2.76 -0.64 8.40
C LEU A 85 -1.53 -0.97 7.56
N LEU A 86 -1.65 -1.91 6.63
CA LEU A 86 -0.52 -2.54 5.96
C LEU A 86 0.37 -1.50 5.28
N PHE A 87 -0.15 -0.73 4.33
CA PHE A 87 0.66 0.26 3.63
C PHE A 87 0.89 1.52 4.48
N PRO A 88 -0.15 2.19 5.03
CA PRO A 88 0.01 3.49 5.65
C PRO A 88 0.86 3.48 6.92
N TYR A 89 0.90 2.36 7.64
CA TYR A 89 1.65 2.26 8.91
C TYR A 89 2.78 1.24 8.86
N VAL A 90 2.53 0.00 8.43
CA VAL A 90 3.54 -1.06 8.55
C VAL A 90 4.65 -0.92 7.50
N ILE A 91 4.29 -0.91 6.22
CA ILE A 91 5.26 -0.71 5.12
C ILE A 91 5.89 0.68 5.21
N ALA A 92 5.10 1.70 5.57
CA ALA A 92 5.62 3.05 5.81
C ALA A 92 6.69 3.05 6.91
N ALA A 93 6.45 2.39 8.06
CA ALA A 93 7.40 2.35 9.17
C ALA A 93 8.65 1.51 8.85
N GLN A 94 8.50 0.39 8.16
CA GLN A 94 9.64 -0.43 7.74
C GLN A 94 10.56 0.35 6.80
N THR A 95 9.98 0.97 5.77
CA THR A 95 10.76 1.69 4.74
C THR A 95 11.29 3.04 5.22
N ALA A 96 10.67 3.66 6.24
CA ALA A 96 11.16 4.90 6.85
C ALA A 96 12.51 4.77 7.54
N ARG A 97 12.95 3.53 7.89
CA ARG A 97 14.27 3.29 8.49
C ARG A 97 15.40 3.29 7.45
N ALA A 98 15.06 3.04 6.19
CA ALA A 98 16.02 2.84 5.11
C ALA A 98 16.95 4.04 4.84
N PRO A 99 16.54 5.32 4.94
CA PRO A 99 17.45 6.46 4.77
C PRO A 99 18.55 6.50 5.83
N VAL A 100 18.21 6.22 7.10
CA VAL A 100 19.15 6.27 8.22
C VAL A 100 20.22 5.19 8.04
N THR A 101 19.80 4.00 7.67
CA THR A 101 20.68 2.86 7.46
C THR A 101 21.53 3.00 6.20
N ALA A 102 20.94 3.46 5.10
CA ALA A 102 21.65 3.74 3.87
C ALA A 102 22.67 4.89 4.03
N ALA A 103 22.53 5.73 5.07
CA ALA A 103 23.45 6.83 5.41
C ALA A 103 24.54 6.49 6.42
N ASN A 104 24.61 5.25 6.91
CA ASN A 104 25.66 4.87 7.84
C ASN A 104 27.04 4.87 7.16
N PRO A 105 27.94 5.82 7.49
CA PRO A 105 29.25 5.93 6.84
C PRO A 105 30.13 4.70 7.10
N ASP A 106 29.90 3.97 8.19
CA ASP A 106 30.62 2.73 8.50
C ASP A 106 30.26 1.58 7.53
N LEU A 107 29.16 1.71 6.78
CA LEU A 107 28.66 0.69 5.84
C LEU A 107 28.82 1.07 4.37
N VAL A 108 28.75 2.36 4.03
CA VAL A 108 28.76 2.80 2.61
C VAL A 108 29.93 3.71 2.26
N GLY A 109 30.74 4.14 3.24
CA GLY A 109 31.86 5.06 3.04
C GLY A 109 31.41 6.47 2.66
N VAL A 110 30.83 6.62 1.46
CA VAL A 110 30.16 7.84 1.00
C VAL A 110 28.65 7.60 0.90
N PRO A 111 27.87 8.31 1.71
CA PRO A 111 26.43 8.26 1.66
C PRO A 111 25.85 8.61 0.24
N ALA A 112 25.11 7.70 -0.42
CA ALA A 112 24.50 7.94 -1.76
C ALA A 112 23.56 9.16 -1.83
N GLN A 113 23.42 9.80 -2.99
CA GLN A 113 22.46 10.90 -3.15
C GLN A 113 21.01 10.38 -3.15
N ASP A 114 20.03 11.25 -2.89
CA ASP A 114 18.58 10.97 -3.04
C ASP A 114 17.96 9.78 -2.27
N ARG A 115 18.59 9.32 -1.19
CA ARG A 115 18.04 8.23 -0.34
C ARG A 115 16.73 8.55 0.37
N GLU A 116 16.36 9.83 0.44
CA GLU A 116 15.04 10.27 0.89
C GLU A 116 13.89 9.73 0.01
N ARG A 117 14.23 9.17 -1.15
CA ARG A 117 13.28 8.52 -2.08
C ARG A 117 13.03 7.06 -1.74
N ILE A 118 13.77 6.43 -0.81
CA ILE A 118 13.55 5.03 -0.43
C ILE A 118 12.24 4.83 0.36
N PRO A 119 11.90 5.67 1.38
CA PRO A 119 10.64 5.55 2.11
C PRO A 119 9.42 5.57 1.18
N THR A 120 8.44 4.71 1.45
CA THR A 120 7.21 4.66 0.65
C THR A 120 6.18 5.67 1.12
N ARG A 121 6.25 6.12 2.38
CA ARG A 121 5.25 7.02 2.99
C ARG A 121 3.81 6.49 2.87
N GLY A 122 3.65 5.17 2.85
CA GLY A 122 2.35 4.52 2.69
C GLY A 122 1.95 4.21 1.26
N SER A 123 2.76 4.57 0.26
CA SER A 123 2.54 4.16 -1.12
C SER A 123 2.53 2.64 -1.27
N VAL A 124 1.60 2.14 -2.07
CA VAL A 124 1.61 0.77 -2.56
C VAL A 124 2.73 0.63 -3.59
N THR A 125 3.69 -0.26 -3.34
CA THR A 125 4.87 -0.50 -4.17
C THR A 125 5.32 -1.95 -4.05
N ASN A 126 5.99 -2.50 -5.05
CA ASN A 126 6.43 -3.90 -5.05
C ASN A 126 5.29 -4.84 -4.60
N THR A 127 4.13 -4.77 -5.24
CA THR A 127 2.90 -5.36 -4.69
C THR A 127 1.95 -5.88 -5.77
N TRP A 128 1.37 -7.05 -5.50
CA TRP A 128 0.05 -7.47 -5.95
C TRP A 128 -0.91 -7.41 -4.76
N ALA A 129 -1.93 -6.57 -4.84
CA ALA A 129 -2.91 -6.39 -3.77
C ALA A 129 -4.33 -6.66 -4.27
N PHE A 130 -5.12 -7.35 -3.45
CA PHE A 130 -6.49 -7.73 -3.73
C PHE A 130 -7.36 -7.40 -2.52
N PHE A 131 -8.42 -6.63 -2.73
CA PHE A 131 -9.24 -6.08 -1.66
C PHE A 131 -10.73 -6.21 -1.97
N PRO A 132 -11.33 -7.41 -1.76
CA PRO A 132 -12.76 -7.56 -1.66
C PRO A 132 -13.34 -6.75 -0.49
N LYS A 133 -14.44 -6.06 -0.75
CA LYS A 133 -15.21 -5.26 0.21
C LYS A 133 -16.69 -5.58 0.08
N ALA A 134 -17.43 -5.44 1.16
CA ALA A 134 -18.88 -5.48 1.18
C ALA A 134 -19.41 -4.40 2.12
N TRP A 135 -20.59 -3.86 1.81
CA TRP A 135 -21.26 -2.89 2.65
C TRP A 135 -22.77 -3.09 2.66
N VAL A 136 -23.40 -2.67 3.74
CA VAL A 136 -24.84 -2.66 3.92
C VAL A 136 -25.29 -1.31 4.47
N ARG A 137 -26.49 -0.90 4.08
CA ARG A 137 -27.13 0.35 4.49
C ARG A 137 -28.47 0.03 5.14
N PRO A 138 -28.47 -0.38 6.43
CA PRO A 138 -29.68 -0.85 7.09
C PRO A 138 -30.65 0.30 7.42
N LEU A 139 -30.15 1.53 7.51
CA LEU A 139 -30.91 2.74 7.82
C LEU A 139 -30.42 3.88 6.93
N ASP A 140 -31.28 4.86 6.69
CA ASP A 140 -30.90 6.06 5.95
C ASP A 140 -29.74 6.79 6.64
N GLY A 141 -28.71 7.08 5.87
CA GLY A 141 -27.49 7.72 6.35
C GLY A 141 -26.50 6.78 7.04
N LEU A 142 -26.86 5.53 7.37
CA LEU A 142 -25.96 4.57 8.03
C LEU A 142 -25.41 3.54 7.04
N GLU A 143 -24.09 3.40 6.99
CA GLU A 143 -23.37 2.38 6.22
C GLU A 143 -22.44 1.58 7.15
N LEU A 144 -22.53 0.26 7.08
CA LEU A 144 -21.56 -0.64 7.67
C LEU A 144 -20.81 -1.31 6.53
N TYR A 145 -19.49 -1.38 6.61
CA TYR A 145 -18.66 -2.02 5.60
C TYR A 145 -17.60 -2.89 6.24
N ALA A 146 -17.20 -3.94 5.52
CA ALA A 146 -16.08 -4.79 5.87
C ALA A 146 -15.26 -5.12 4.62
N GLY A 147 -13.98 -5.37 4.80
CA GLY A 147 -13.07 -5.73 3.72
C GLY A 147 -11.97 -6.69 4.19
N ALA A 148 -11.38 -7.40 3.23
CA ALA A 148 -10.22 -8.24 3.49
C ALA A 148 -9.14 -7.96 2.43
N LEU A 149 -8.10 -7.23 2.79
CA LEU A 149 -6.96 -6.97 1.92
C LEU A 149 -5.98 -8.13 2.01
N MET A 150 -5.59 -8.68 0.86
CA MET A 150 -4.49 -9.64 0.74
C MET A 150 -3.42 -9.03 -0.15
N ALA A 151 -2.17 -9.04 0.30
CA ALA A 151 -1.08 -8.45 -0.45
C ALA A 151 0.12 -9.39 -0.53
N LEU A 152 0.69 -9.47 -1.74
CA LEU A 152 1.92 -10.19 -2.05
C LEU A 152 2.92 -9.21 -2.63
N SER A 153 4.21 -9.48 -2.50
CA SER A 153 5.25 -8.71 -3.16
C SER A 153 5.42 -9.17 -4.61
N ASN A 154 5.79 -8.24 -5.50
CA ASN A 154 6.07 -8.56 -6.90
C ASN A 154 7.46 -9.22 -7.06
N VAL A 155 8.41 -8.75 -6.26
CA VAL A 155 9.72 -9.36 -6.04
C VAL A 155 9.93 -9.51 -4.54
N ASP A 156 10.84 -10.40 -4.12
CA ASP A 156 11.11 -10.65 -2.71
C ASP A 156 11.37 -9.36 -1.92
N ASN A 157 10.69 -9.21 -0.77
CA ASN A 157 10.78 -7.99 0.05
C ASN A 157 12.08 -7.97 0.85
N ALA A 158 13.19 -7.71 0.16
CA ALA A 158 14.50 -7.56 0.77
C ALA A 158 14.70 -6.13 1.30
N ASP A 159 15.20 -6.03 2.53
CA ASP A 159 15.71 -4.80 3.10
C ASP A 159 17.17 -4.59 2.65
N PRO A 160 17.48 -3.46 1.98
CA PRO A 160 18.82 -3.20 1.47
C PRO A 160 19.91 -3.13 2.54
N PHE A 161 19.57 -2.77 3.78
CA PHE A 161 20.53 -2.63 4.86
C PHE A 161 20.89 -3.98 5.47
N ASN A 162 19.90 -4.78 5.87
CA ASN A 162 20.15 -6.11 6.42
C ASN A 162 20.83 -7.02 5.39
N THR A 163 20.44 -6.91 4.11
CA THR A 163 21.10 -7.63 3.01
C THR A 163 22.59 -7.26 2.92
N ARG A 164 22.93 -5.98 3.12
CA ARG A 164 24.33 -5.52 3.11
C ARG A 164 25.11 -6.01 4.32
N LEU A 165 24.52 -5.97 5.51
CA LEU A 165 25.13 -6.52 6.72
C LEU A 165 25.38 -8.02 6.62
N ALA A 166 24.52 -8.73 5.88
CA ALA A 166 24.67 -10.15 5.60
C ALA A 166 25.62 -10.47 4.42
N GLY A 167 26.40 -9.48 3.93
CA GLY A 167 27.38 -9.69 2.87
C GLY A 167 26.77 -9.89 1.48
N GLY A 168 25.54 -9.38 1.26
CA GLY A 168 24.81 -9.51 -0.01
C GLY A 168 23.80 -10.65 -0.04
N ASP A 169 23.75 -11.49 1.01
CA ASP A 169 22.68 -12.48 1.18
C ASP A 169 21.34 -11.77 1.47
N PRO A 170 20.29 -11.94 0.65
CA PRO A 170 19.03 -11.22 0.82
C PRO A 170 18.40 -11.42 2.21
N ARG A 171 18.03 -10.32 2.86
CA ARG A 171 17.37 -10.31 4.18
C ARG A 171 16.19 -9.34 4.21
N ASN A 172 15.12 -9.66 4.93
CA ASN A 172 13.97 -8.75 5.12
C ASN A 172 14.25 -7.67 6.19
N ALA A 173 13.25 -6.83 6.49
CA ALA A 173 13.37 -5.70 7.43
C ALA A 173 13.70 -6.11 8.88
N VAL A 174 13.47 -7.37 9.27
CA VAL A 174 13.79 -7.91 10.60
C VAL A 174 14.99 -8.86 10.58
N ASN A 175 15.75 -8.87 9.48
CA ASN A 175 16.95 -9.69 9.28
C ASN A 175 16.69 -11.21 9.20
N GLU A 176 15.53 -11.60 8.69
CA GLU A 176 15.21 -12.99 8.33
C GLU A 176 15.24 -13.20 6.81
N ASP A 177 15.00 -14.41 6.34
CA ASP A 177 14.88 -14.70 4.91
C ASP A 177 13.71 -13.92 4.30
N PRO A 178 13.86 -13.32 3.11
CA PRO A 178 12.81 -12.54 2.50
C PRO A 178 11.66 -13.43 2.05
N GLY A 179 10.44 -12.96 2.31
CA GLY A 179 9.22 -13.60 1.86
C GLY A 179 8.48 -12.77 0.81
N SER A 180 7.45 -13.39 0.22
CA SER A 180 6.62 -12.77 -0.81
C SER A 180 5.20 -12.45 -0.38
N TYR A 181 4.78 -12.85 0.83
CA TYR A 181 3.43 -12.57 1.31
C TYR A 181 3.45 -11.48 2.37
N TYR A 182 2.88 -10.31 2.09
CA TYR A 182 2.82 -9.22 3.07
C TYR A 182 1.84 -9.50 4.19
N GLY A 183 0.69 -10.13 3.89
CA GLY A 183 -0.28 -10.51 4.90
C GLY A 183 -1.73 -10.38 4.44
N THR A 184 -2.63 -10.63 5.39
CA THR A 184 -4.07 -10.33 5.26
C THR A 184 -4.46 -9.29 6.29
N GLU A 185 -5.15 -8.24 5.86
CA GLU A 185 -5.76 -7.25 6.73
C GLU A 185 -7.29 -7.32 6.63
N PHE A 186 -7.96 -7.32 7.78
CA PHE A 186 -9.41 -7.28 7.88
C PHE A 186 -9.85 -5.93 8.39
N ASP A 187 -10.67 -5.24 7.60
CA ASP A 187 -11.21 -3.92 7.91
C ASP A 187 -12.69 -4.02 8.23
N LEU A 188 -13.11 -3.27 9.24
CA LEU A 188 -14.51 -3.10 9.61
C LEU A 188 -14.76 -1.63 9.91
N GLY A 189 -15.80 -1.05 9.32
CA GLY A 189 -16.16 0.32 9.61
C GLY A 189 -17.65 0.60 9.58
N LEU A 190 -18.00 1.69 10.25
CA LEU A 190 -19.34 2.24 10.33
C LEU A 190 -19.25 3.72 9.98
N ARG A 191 -20.12 4.18 9.08
CA ARG A 191 -20.23 5.57 8.65
C ARG A 191 -21.66 6.03 8.80
N TYR A 192 -21.86 7.22 9.34
CA TYR A 192 -23.15 7.87 9.46
C TYR A 192 -23.11 9.26 8.82
N SER A 193 -24.08 9.58 7.96
CA SER A 193 -24.20 10.87 7.29
C SER A 193 -25.61 11.43 7.46
N ALA A 194 -25.72 12.67 7.93
CA ALA A 194 -26.99 13.36 8.11
C ALA A 194 -26.92 14.82 7.65
N LEU A 195 -28.02 15.31 7.08
CA LEU A 195 -28.21 16.73 6.79
C LEU A 195 -28.89 17.39 7.99
N LEU A 196 -28.18 18.30 8.66
CA LEU A 196 -28.62 19.01 9.85
C LEU A 196 -28.62 20.51 9.55
N TRP A 197 -29.81 21.13 9.50
CA TRP A 197 -29.98 22.57 9.29
C TRP A 197 -29.27 23.14 8.05
N GLY A 198 -29.27 22.39 6.95
CA GLY A 198 -28.58 22.78 5.71
C GLY A 198 -27.08 22.42 5.68
N THR A 199 -26.55 21.82 6.74
CA THR A 199 -25.15 21.42 6.87
C THR A 199 -25.03 19.90 6.89
N THR A 200 -24.00 19.34 6.25
CA THR A 200 -23.78 17.88 6.26
C THR A 200 -22.83 17.50 7.39
N LEU A 201 -23.29 16.63 8.28
CA LEU A 201 -22.45 15.98 9.30
C LEU A 201 -22.17 14.54 8.87
N GLN A 202 -20.89 14.18 8.80
CA GLN A 202 -20.43 12.81 8.60
C GLN A 202 -19.62 12.35 9.81
N LEU A 203 -19.97 11.19 10.35
CA LEU A 203 -19.26 10.51 11.42
C LEU A 203 -18.80 9.14 10.91
N GLY A 204 -17.62 8.71 11.33
CA GLY A 204 -17.13 7.38 10.99
C GLY A 204 -16.26 6.79 12.09
N VAL A 205 -16.32 5.49 12.25
CA VAL A 205 -15.41 4.70 13.09
C VAL A 205 -14.99 3.49 12.29
N GLU A 206 -13.70 3.24 12.25
CA GLU A 206 -13.10 2.16 11.48
C GLU A 206 -12.05 1.45 12.35
N GLY A 207 -11.99 0.14 12.25
CA GLY A 207 -11.04 -0.72 12.94
C GLY A 207 -10.50 -1.77 11.99
N ALA A 208 -9.25 -2.16 12.20
CA ALA A 208 -8.56 -3.10 11.34
C ALA A 208 -7.67 -4.06 12.14
N VAL A 209 -7.49 -5.27 11.61
CA VAL A 209 -6.56 -6.27 12.12
C VAL A 209 -5.73 -6.80 10.96
N LEU A 210 -4.42 -6.61 11.02
CA LEU A 210 -3.46 -7.16 10.09
C LEU A 210 -2.83 -8.43 10.70
N LEU A 211 -2.89 -9.51 9.91
CA LEU A 211 -2.14 -10.75 10.11
C LEU A 211 -0.91 -10.69 9.19
N PRO A 212 0.29 -10.43 9.74
CA PRO A 212 1.49 -10.30 8.93
C PRO A 212 1.84 -11.62 8.23
N GLY A 213 2.35 -11.51 7.01
CA GLY A 213 2.89 -12.62 6.24
C GLY A 213 4.41 -12.72 6.29
N SER A 214 4.94 -13.69 5.55
CA SER A 214 6.38 -14.00 5.51
C SER A 214 7.25 -12.83 5.03
N ALA A 215 6.72 -11.93 4.20
CA ALA A 215 7.48 -10.76 3.72
C ALA A 215 7.78 -9.73 4.81
N LEU A 216 7.01 -9.73 5.91
CA LEU A 216 7.18 -8.79 7.01
C LEU A 216 8.09 -9.34 8.13
N GLY A 217 8.20 -10.66 8.26
CA GLY A 217 8.93 -11.32 9.36
C GLY A 217 8.33 -11.01 10.75
N LEU A 218 7.07 -10.59 10.80
CA LEU A 218 6.34 -10.32 12.03
C LEU A 218 5.39 -11.49 12.31
N THR A 219 5.26 -11.88 13.58
CA THR A 219 4.37 -12.97 14.01
C THR A 219 3.14 -12.47 14.74
N ASP A 220 3.23 -11.31 15.38
CA ASP A 220 2.13 -10.74 16.17
C ASP A 220 1.11 -10.05 15.27
N MET A 221 -0.17 -10.18 15.64
CA MET A 221 -1.23 -9.41 14.98
C MET A 221 -1.07 -7.93 15.26
N ILE A 222 -1.36 -7.10 14.27
CA ILE A 222 -1.33 -5.64 14.40
C ILE A 222 -2.76 -5.14 14.32
N MET A 223 -3.19 -4.37 15.31
CA MET A 223 -4.55 -3.82 15.38
C MET A 223 -4.48 -2.29 15.37
N GLY A 224 -5.47 -1.66 14.76
CA GLY A 224 -5.60 -0.22 14.78
C GLY A 224 -7.02 0.23 14.49
N GLY A 225 -7.27 1.52 14.69
CA GLY A 225 -8.57 2.10 14.39
C GLY A 225 -8.49 3.61 14.29
N ARG A 226 -9.51 4.19 13.67
CA ARG A 226 -9.67 5.64 13.56
C ARG A 226 -11.13 6.04 13.74
N ALA A 227 -11.33 7.26 14.24
CA ALA A 227 -12.62 7.91 14.27
C ALA A 227 -12.52 9.22 13.48
N MET A 228 -13.59 9.56 12.76
CA MET A 228 -13.64 10.75 11.91
C MET A 228 -14.95 11.48 12.11
N ALA A 229 -14.87 12.80 12.10
CA ALA A 229 -16.01 13.69 12.11
C ALA A 229 -15.74 14.82 11.09
N VAL A 230 -16.61 14.94 10.10
CA VAL A 230 -16.53 15.94 9.04
C VAL A 230 -17.80 16.77 9.05
N TYR A 231 -17.63 18.09 8.99
CA TYR A 231 -18.72 19.05 9.01
C TYR A 231 -18.55 20.00 7.81
N GLN A 232 -19.55 20.04 6.92
CA GLN A 232 -19.52 20.79 5.66
C GLN A 232 -20.74 21.71 5.52
N PHE A 233 -20.47 23.02 5.42
CA PHE A 233 -21.44 24.11 5.27
C PHE A 233 -21.82 24.37 3.81
#